data_AF-A0A953NT62-F1
#
_entry.id   AF-A0A953NT62-F1
#
_cell.length_a   1.000
_cell.length_b   1.000
_cell.length_c   1.000
_cell.angle_alpha   90.00
_cell.angle_beta   90.00
_cell.angle_gamma   90.00
#
_symmetry.space_group_name_H-M   'P 1'
#
loop_
_entity.id
_entity.type
_entity.pdbx_description
1 polymer ?
#
loop_
_entity_poly.entity_id
_entity_poly.type
_entity_poly.pdbx_seq_one_letter_code
_entity_poly.pdbx_strand_id
1 'polypeptide(L)'
;MSYRVTAATITLVLAIGAQSQGDRPAIVPINAVRVGHVKSGSVALQDFINQMSANTHVAFCIENRGNAMRTTLGSLSVNLNVGPNDDLRAVLTRLEQTLPVVKWTTEAGIVVISSNDIKDDPLDAVIKPSTFEGTVRDFVAFLNSQAPGLMADTLEISGMYDRKAVYRLDFKSEVRVREALSALTRDYGVRWNATIRDEGALVQVPGGTDGKPTEVRTGRVTLMFSRGPVPLLVR
;
A
#
# COMPACT_ATOMS: atom_id res chain seq x y z
N MET A 1 35.11 -48.08 -19.65
CA MET A 1 34.98 -46.86 -18.82
C MET A 1 33.70 -46.14 -19.23
N SER A 2 32.65 -46.25 -18.41
CA SER A 2 31.35 -45.64 -18.69
C SER A 2 31.29 -44.24 -18.08
N TYR A 3 31.06 -43.22 -18.90
CA TYR A 3 30.77 -41.87 -18.44
C TYR A 3 29.28 -41.81 -18.04
N ARG A 4 29.01 -41.50 -16.77
CA ARG A 4 27.68 -41.10 -16.32
C ARG A 4 27.46 -39.65 -16.74
N VAL A 5 26.50 -39.42 -17.64
CA VAL A 5 25.98 -38.09 -17.92
C VAL A 5 25.05 -37.72 -16.77
N THR A 6 25.49 -36.80 -15.91
CA THR A 6 24.64 -36.20 -14.88
C THR A 6 23.67 -35.25 -15.58
N ALA A 7 22.39 -35.64 -15.66
CA ALA A 7 21.34 -34.76 -16.14
C ALA A 7 21.24 -33.55 -15.19
N ALA A 8 21.66 -32.39 -15.66
CA ALA A 8 21.41 -31.13 -14.98
C ALA A 8 19.91 -30.82 -15.13
N THR A 9 19.16 -31.00 -14.05
CA THR A 9 17.79 -30.47 -13.95
C THR A 9 17.89 -28.95 -13.99
N ILE A 10 17.69 -28.36 -15.17
CA ILE A 10 17.45 -26.93 -15.30
C ILE A 10 16.04 -26.70 -14.76
N THR A 11 15.93 -26.30 -13.49
CA THR A 11 14.70 -25.73 -12.98
C THR A 11 14.50 -24.38 -13.65
N LEU A 12 13.82 -24.40 -14.79
CA LEU A 12 13.32 -23.20 -15.44
C LEU A 12 12.20 -22.63 -14.55
N VAL A 13 12.56 -21.72 -13.64
CA VAL A 13 11.57 -20.88 -12.96
C VAL A 13 11.10 -19.84 -13.98
N LEU A 14 10.10 -20.23 -14.77
CA LEU A 14 9.29 -19.29 -15.53
C LEU A 14 8.52 -18.42 -14.55
N ALA A 15 9.11 -17.30 -14.14
CA ALA A 15 8.35 -16.15 -13.69
C ALA A 15 7.65 -15.54 -14.91
N ILE A 16 6.62 -16.22 -15.45
CA ILE A 16 5.68 -15.57 -16.36
C ILE A 16 4.77 -14.72 -15.47
N GLY A 17 5.26 -13.54 -15.14
CA GLY A 17 4.47 -12.40 -14.70
C GLY A 17 4.53 -11.30 -15.74
N ALA A 18 4.69 -11.63 -17.02
CA ALA A 18 4.42 -10.68 -18.09
C ALA A 18 2.90 -10.54 -18.24
N GLN A 19 2.26 -9.76 -17.36
CA GLN A 19 1.02 -9.12 -17.76
C GLN A 19 1.41 -7.99 -18.70
N SER A 20 1.24 -8.27 -19.99
CA SER A 20 1.23 -7.29 -21.05
C SER A 20 0.35 -6.09 -20.67
N GLN A 21 0.82 -4.88 -20.95
CA GLN A 21 -0.02 -3.70 -21.11
C GLN A 21 -1.17 -4.01 -22.10
N GLY A 22 -2.31 -4.47 -21.58
CA GLY A 22 -3.38 -4.95 -22.46
C GLY A 22 -4.58 -5.50 -21.70
N ASP A 23 -4.98 -4.76 -20.65
CA ASP A 23 -6.33 -4.65 -20.10
C ASP A 23 -6.14 -4.13 -18.68
N ARG A 24 -6.17 -2.80 -18.53
CA ARG A 24 -6.29 -2.21 -17.19
C ARG A 24 -7.56 -2.79 -16.58
N PRO A 25 -7.53 -3.29 -15.32
CA PRO A 25 -8.74 -3.84 -14.71
C PRO A 25 -9.86 -2.81 -14.81
N ALA A 26 -11.05 -3.25 -15.21
CA ALA A 26 -12.20 -2.36 -15.31
C ALA A 26 -12.44 -1.68 -13.95
N ILE A 27 -12.45 -0.34 -13.93
CA ILE A 27 -12.71 0.42 -12.71
C ILE A 27 -14.23 0.50 -12.53
N VAL A 28 -14.73 -0.15 -11.48
CA VAL A 28 -16.16 -0.16 -11.15
C VAL A 28 -16.50 0.95 -10.15
N PRO A 29 -17.74 1.49 -10.15
CA PRO A 29 -18.17 2.40 -9.09
C PRO A 29 -18.16 1.70 -7.72
N ILE A 30 -17.60 2.34 -6.68
CA ILE A 30 -17.50 1.72 -5.35
C ILE A 30 -18.86 1.36 -4.73
N ASN A 31 -19.92 2.09 -5.10
CA ASN A 31 -21.29 1.82 -4.65
C ASN A 31 -21.98 0.67 -5.42
N ALA A 32 -21.37 0.16 -6.49
CA ALA A 32 -21.84 -1.04 -7.19
C ALA A 32 -21.29 -2.33 -6.56
N VAL A 33 -20.27 -2.23 -5.71
CA VAL A 33 -19.61 -3.39 -5.07
C VAL A 33 -20.40 -3.79 -3.82
N ARG A 34 -20.84 -5.05 -3.78
CA ARG A 34 -21.54 -5.64 -2.63
C ARG A 34 -20.53 -6.31 -1.71
N VAL A 35 -20.61 -6.01 -0.42
CA VAL A 35 -19.63 -6.48 0.58
C VAL A 35 -19.73 -7.96 0.90
N GLY A 36 -20.84 -8.62 0.56
CA GLY A 36 -21.08 -10.02 0.91
C GLY A 36 -21.16 -10.23 2.42
N HIS A 37 -21.11 -11.48 2.85
CA HIS A 37 -21.23 -11.82 4.27
C HIS A 37 -19.95 -11.44 5.04
N VAL A 38 -20.05 -10.51 5.99
CA VAL A 38 -18.97 -10.16 6.92
C VAL A 38 -19.40 -10.60 8.32
N LYS A 39 -18.46 -11.13 9.13
CA LYS A 39 -18.76 -11.51 10.52
C LYS A 39 -19.32 -10.32 11.30
N SER A 40 -20.47 -10.53 11.92
CA SER A 40 -21.10 -9.58 12.85
C SER A 40 -20.47 -9.65 14.25
N GLY A 41 -20.57 -8.56 15.01
CA GLY A 41 -20.07 -8.45 16.37
C GLY A 41 -18.72 -7.76 16.47
N SER A 42 -18.10 -7.77 17.66
CA SER A 42 -16.80 -7.13 17.90
C SER A 42 -15.68 -7.90 17.21
N VAL A 43 -15.26 -7.44 16.03
CA VAL A 43 -14.19 -8.05 15.22
C VAL A 43 -13.01 -7.07 15.11
N ALA A 44 -11.77 -7.54 15.15
CA ALA A 44 -10.61 -6.66 14.93
C ALA A 44 -10.73 -5.95 13.57
N LEU A 45 -10.40 -4.65 13.51
CA LEU A 45 -10.53 -3.85 12.28
C LEU A 45 -9.79 -4.49 11.08
N GLN A 46 -8.59 -5.03 11.32
CA GLN A 46 -7.82 -5.72 10.29
C GLN A 46 -8.59 -6.94 9.73
N ASP A 47 -9.21 -7.73 10.59
CA ASP A 47 -9.99 -8.91 10.18
C ASP A 47 -11.27 -8.52 9.45
N PHE A 48 -11.89 -7.40 9.84
CA PHE A 48 -13.05 -6.83 9.16
C PHE A 48 -12.67 -6.39 7.73
N ILE A 49 -11.57 -5.65 7.57
CA ILE A 49 -11.03 -5.22 6.27
C ILE A 49 -10.62 -6.42 5.41
N ASN A 50 -9.96 -7.42 6.00
CA ASN A 50 -9.54 -8.63 5.29
C ASN A 50 -10.75 -9.41 4.73
N GLN A 51 -11.84 -9.51 5.49
CA GLN A 51 -13.08 -10.13 5.04
C GLN A 51 -13.73 -9.34 3.89
N MET A 52 -13.84 -8.02 4.01
CA MET A 52 -14.35 -7.18 2.92
C MET A 52 -13.50 -7.34 1.65
N SER A 53 -12.17 -7.35 1.79
CA SER A 53 -11.25 -7.57 0.65
C SER A 53 -11.45 -8.93 0.00
N ALA A 54 -11.63 -9.99 0.80
CA ALA A 54 -11.85 -11.33 0.28
C ALA A 54 -13.18 -11.47 -0.47
N ASN A 55 -14.26 -10.88 0.06
CA ASN A 55 -15.59 -10.96 -0.53
C ASN A 55 -15.74 -10.10 -1.80
N THR A 56 -15.11 -8.94 -1.83
CA THR A 56 -15.29 -7.95 -2.92
C THR A 56 -14.20 -8.03 -3.99
N HIS A 57 -13.10 -8.71 -3.70
CA HIS A 57 -11.84 -8.65 -4.47
C HIS A 57 -11.23 -7.26 -4.58
N VAL A 58 -11.74 -6.26 -3.85
CA VAL A 58 -11.15 -4.92 -3.77
C VAL A 58 -9.90 -4.97 -2.90
N ALA A 59 -8.84 -4.29 -3.34
CA ALA A 59 -7.64 -4.11 -2.52
C ALA A 59 -7.86 -3.03 -1.47
N PHE A 60 -7.49 -3.37 -0.24
CA PHE A 60 -7.41 -2.43 0.88
C PHE A 60 -5.95 -2.29 1.27
N CYS A 61 -5.48 -1.06 1.33
CA CYS A 61 -4.19 -0.69 1.91
C CYS A 61 -4.43 0.16 3.16
N ILE A 62 -3.44 0.18 4.06
CA ILE A 62 -3.63 0.75 5.39
C ILE A 62 -2.54 1.76 5.70
N GLU A 63 -2.96 2.92 6.20
CA GLU A 63 -2.09 3.97 6.74
C GLU A 63 -2.39 4.15 8.22
N ASN A 64 -1.46 3.71 9.04
CA ASN A 64 -1.69 3.56 10.46
C ASN A 64 -0.73 4.44 11.22
N ARG A 65 -1.24 5.31 12.09
CA ARG A 65 -0.38 5.98 13.06
C ARG A 65 0.05 4.97 14.12
N GLY A 66 1.32 4.94 14.49
CA GLY A 66 1.76 4.02 15.52
C GLY A 66 3.24 4.07 15.82
N ASN A 67 3.68 3.17 16.70
CA ASN A 67 5.07 2.90 16.99
C ASN A 67 5.35 1.39 16.90
N ALA A 68 6.56 0.96 17.27
CA ALA A 68 6.96 -0.45 17.19
C ALA A 68 6.09 -1.41 18.03
N MET A 69 5.39 -0.91 19.05
CA MET A 69 4.65 -1.74 20.02
C MET A 69 3.13 -1.66 19.85
N ARG A 70 2.61 -0.55 19.32
CA ARG A 70 1.17 -0.33 19.20
C ARG A 70 0.85 0.54 17.99
N THR A 71 -0.25 0.21 17.33
CA THR A 71 -0.79 1.02 16.24
C THR A 71 -2.24 1.43 16.54
N THR A 72 -2.64 2.60 16.05
CA THR A 72 -3.98 3.17 16.29
C THR A 72 -5.04 2.23 15.75
N LEU A 73 -4.99 1.88 14.47
CA LEU A 73 -5.98 1.03 13.80
C LEU A 73 -5.91 -0.43 14.24
N GLY A 74 -4.71 -0.93 14.59
CA GLY A 74 -4.51 -2.34 14.95
C GLY A 74 -5.13 -2.74 16.29
N SER A 75 -5.47 -1.77 17.14
CA SER A 75 -6.16 -2.00 18.42
C SER A 75 -7.67 -1.81 18.36
N LEU A 76 -8.22 -1.44 17.19
CA LEU A 76 -9.64 -1.17 17.05
C LEU A 76 -10.43 -2.46 16.85
N SER A 77 -11.59 -2.51 17.50
CA SER A 77 -12.64 -3.49 17.22
C SER A 77 -13.81 -2.79 16.53
N VAL A 78 -14.30 -3.39 15.45
CA VAL A 78 -15.45 -2.96 14.68
C VAL A 78 -16.67 -3.69 15.21
N ASN A 79 -17.72 -2.94 15.51
CA ASN A 79 -19.04 -3.48 15.84
C ASN A 79 -20.07 -2.83 14.92
N LEU A 80 -20.17 -3.35 13.70
CA LEU A 80 -21.08 -2.85 12.66
C LEU A 80 -22.01 -3.99 12.21
N ASN A 81 -23.28 -3.66 12.01
CA ASN A 81 -24.20 -4.54 11.31
C ASN A 81 -24.07 -4.33 9.80
N VAL A 82 -23.59 -5.36 9.09
CA VAL A 82 -23.34 -5.32 7.65
C VAL A 82 -24.13 -6.42 6.99
N GLY A 83 -25.12 -6.04 6.17
CA GLY A 83 -25.88 -6.96 5.35
C GLY A 83 -25.11 -7.39 4.10
N PRO A 84 -25.38 -8.57 3.54
CA PRO A 84 -24.65 -9.07 2.36
C PRO A 84 -24.85 -8.23 1.09
N ASN A 85 -25.93 -7.46 1.04
CA ASN A 85 -26.29 -6.58 -0.09
C ASN A 85 -25.90 -5.11 0.15
N ASP A 86 -25.29 -4.79 1.28
CA ASP A 86 -24.83 -3.43 1.54
C ASP A 86 -23.75 -3.07 0.52
N ASP A 87 -23.81 -1.85 -0.01
CA ASP A 87 -22.75 -1.35 -0.87
C ASP A 87 -21.51 -1.00 -0.05
N LEU A 88 -20.34 -1.22 -0.64
CA LEU A 88 -19.06 -1.02 0.01
C LEU A 88 -18.89 0.42 0.50
N ARG A 89 -19.34 1.41 -0.27
CA ARG A 89 -19.26 2.83 0.12
C ARG A 89 -20.06 3.11 1.39
N ALA A 90 -21.29 2.62 1.49
CA ALA A 90 -22.12 2.80 2.68
C ALA A 90 -21.53 2.11 3.91
N VAL A 91 -20.91 0.94 3.74
CA VAL A 91 -20.21 0.24 4.83
C VAL A 91 -18.99 1.02 5.31
N LEU A 92 -18.14 1.50 4.39
CA LEU A 92 -16.96 2.32 4.72
C LEU A 92 -17.35 3.65 5.36
N THR A 93 -18.41 4.30 4.87
CA THR A 93 -18.95 5.53 5.45
C THR A 93 -19.43 5.28 6.89
N ARG A 94 -20.15 4.19 7.15
CA ARG A 94 -20.59 3.82 8.51
C ARG A 94 -19.42 3.46 9.42
N LEU A 95 -18.37 2.84 8.88
CA LEU A 95 -17.15 2.54 9.62
C LEU A 95 -16.47 3.82 10.10
N GLU A 96 -16.29 4.81 9.22
CA GLU A 96 -15.75 6.13 9.56
C GLU A 96 -16.63 6.87 10.58
N GLN A 97 -17.96 6.81 10.43
CA GLN A 97 -18.88 7.44 11.39
C GLN A 97 -18.83 6.78 12.78
N THR A 98 -18.65 5.47 12.84
CA THR A 98 -18.64 4.70 14.08
C THR A 98 -17.28 4.75 14.78
N LEU A 99 -16.20 4.81 14.00
CA LEU A 99 -14.84 4.93 14.48
C LEU A 99 -14.23 6.22 13.89
N PRO A 100 -14.41 7.40 14.52
CA PRO A 100 -13.98 8.68 13.95
C PRO A 100 -12.48 8.79 13.67
N VAL A 101 -11.67 7.94 14.31
CA VAL A 101 -10.22 7.79 14.08
C VAL A 101 -9.89 7.11 12.74
N VAL A 102 -10.87 6.46 12.10
CA VAL A 102 -10.75 5.83 10.79
C VAL A 102 -11.20 6.81 9.72
N LYS A 103 -10.41 6.94 8.67
CA LYS A 103 -10.78 7.58 7.40
C LYS A 103 -10.61 6.59 6.27
N TRP A 104 -11.34 6.82 5.18
CA TRP A 104 -11.13 6.04 3.96
C TRP A 104 -11.15 6.95 2.73
N THR A 105 -10.33 6.59 1.74
CA THR A 105 -10.28 7.25 0.43
C THR A 105 -10.11 6.20 -0.66
N THR A 106 -10.33 6.61 -1.91
CA THR A 106 -9.93 5.84 -3.09
C THR A 106 -8.70 6.47 -3.73
N GLU A 107 -7.64 5.70 -3.89
CA GLU A 107 -6.36 6.14 -4.46
C GLU A 107 -6.00 5.20 -5.60
N ALA A 108 -5.82 5.70 -6.82
CA ALA A 108 -5.47 4.90 -8.00
C ALA A 108 -6.33 3.62 -8.22
N GLY A 109 -7.59 3.63 -7.80
CA GLY A 109 -8.49 2.47 -7.93
C GLY A 109 -8.53 1.52 -6.72
N ILE A 110 -7.75 1.77 -5.67
CA ILE A 110 -7.73 0.96 -4.45
C ILE A 110 -8.35 1.73 -3.28
N VAL A 111 -8.83 1.02 -2.26
CA VAL A 111 -9.31 1.66 -1.02
C VAL A 111 -8.15 1.78 -0.04
N VAL A 112 -7.93 2.99 0.48
CA VAL A 112 -6.96 3.25 1.55
C VAL A 112 -7.73 3.53 2.83
N ILE A 113 -7.42 2.79 3.90
CA ILE A 113 -7.94 3.02 5.24
C ILE A 113 -6.86 3.71 6.07
N SER A 114 -7.11 4.93 6.51
CA SER A 114 -6.11 5.76 7.19
C SER A 114 -6.53 6.13 8.61
N SER A 115 -5.54 6.41 9.46
CA SER A 115 -5.78 7.05 10.77
C SER A 115 -5.99 8.56 10.54
N ASN A 116 -7.03 9.14 11.14
CA ASN A 116 -7.40 10.54 10.92
C ASN A 116 -6.41 11.57 11.49
N ASP A 117 -5.45 11.12 12.30
CA ASP A 117 -4.53 11.93 13.09
C ASP A 117 -3.10 11.90 12.56
N ILE A 118 -2.88 11.35 11.35
CA ILE A 118 -1.60 11.43 10.66
C ILE A 118 -1.37 12.88 10.25
N LYS A 119 -0.35 13.49 10.84
CA LYS A 119 0.17 14.80 10.46
C LYS A 119 1.48 14.60 9.72
N ASP A 120 1.78 15.51 8.81
CA ASP A 120 3.05 15.55 8.09
C ASP A 120 3.45 14.23 7.43
N ASP A 121 2.48 13.58 6.78
CA ASP A 121 2.62 12.25 6.20
C ASP A 121 3.77 12.15 5.18
N PRO A 122 4.81 11.33 5.43
CA PRO A 122 5.86 11.06 4.45
C PRO A 122 5.33 10.44 3.15
N LEU A 123 4.16 9.79 3.17
CA LEU A 123 3.54 9.21 1.97
C LEU A 123 2.97 10.27 1.01
N ASP A 124 2.82 11.53 1.44
CA ASP A 124 2.44 12.65 0.58
C ASP A 124 3.66 13.33 -0.09
N ALA A 125 4.89 12.86 0.16
CA ALA A 125 6.06 13.33 -0.57
C ALA A 125 5.94 13.02 -2.07
N VAL A 126 6.38 13.96 -2.92
CA VAL A 126 6.20 13.91 -4.36
C VAL A 126 7.45 13.33 -5.03
N ILE A 127 7.25 12.42 -5.97
CA ILE A 127 8.27 11.80 -6.81
C ILE A 127 8.18 12.39 -8.21
N LYS A 128 9.33 12.75 -8.78
CA LYS A 128 9.41 13.25 -10.16
C LYS A 128 9.12 12.15 -11.18
N PRO A 129 8.71 12.52 -12.41
CA PRO A 129 8.53 11.57 -13.50
C PRO A 129 9.77 10.67 -13.66
N SER A 130 9.56 9.37 -13.65
CA SER A 130 10.63 8.38 -13.59
C SER A 130 10.10 6.99 -13.90
N THR A 131 11.01 6.08 -14.27
CA THR A 131 10.71 4.66 -14.44
C THR A 131 11.46 3.87 -13.38
N PHE A 132 10.77 2.91 -12.78
CA PHE A 132 11.34 1.95 -11.83
C PHE A 132 11.29 0.55 -12.42
N GLU A 133 12.37 -0.23 -12.23
CA GLU A 133 12.41 -1.67 -12.48
C GLU A 133 13.25 -2.35 -11.39
N GLY A 134 12.67 -3.33 -10.67
CA GLY A 134 13.37 -4.02 -9.58
C GLY A 134 12.44 -4.73 -8.61
N THR A 135 12.99 -5.17 -7.48
CA THR A 135 12.24 -5.84 -6.41
C THR A 135 11.51 -4.85 -5.49
N VAL A 136 10.67 -5.33 -4.57
CA VAL A 136 10.06 -4.45 -3.53
C VAL A 136 11.13 -3.67 -2.74
N ARG A 137 12.29 -4.29 -2.48
CA ARG A 137 13.39 -3.62 -1.77
C ARG A 137 13.96 -2.47 -2.59
N ASP A 138 14.21 -2.73 -3.87
CA ASP A 138 14.72 -1.72 -4.80
C ASP A 138 13.69 -0.61 -4.98
N PHE A 139 12.39 -0.94 -4.94
CA PHE A 139 11.31 0.04 -5.01
C PHE A 139 11.32 0.99 -3.81
N VAL A 140 11.42 0.48 -2.59
CA VAL A 140 11.48 1.34 -1.40
C VAL A 140 12.75 2.19 -1.38
N ALA A 141 13.90 1.64 -1.78
CA ALA A 141 15.13 2.41 -1.93
C ALA A 141 14.98 3.51 -3.00
N PHE A 142 14.34 3.19 -4.12
CA PHE A 142 14.00 4.16 -5.16
C PHE A 142 13.12 5.29 -4.61
N LEU A 143 12.03 4.98 -3.89
CA LEU A 143 11.15 5.97 -3.28
C LEU A 143 11.89 6.92 -2.32
N ASN A 144 12.72 6.36 -1.42
CA ASN A 144 13.57 7.16 -0.51
C ASN A 144 14.53 8.09 -1.26
N SER A 145 15.01 7.70 -2.45
CA SER A 145 15.95 8.51 -3.24
C SER A 145 15.28 9.56 -4.13
N GLN A 146 14.04 9.32 -4.56
CA GLN A 146 13.38 10.12 -5.59
C GLN A 146 12.37 11.13 -5.05
N ALA A 147 11.95 11.02 -3.79
CA ALA A 147 11.00 11.94 -3.17
C ALA A 147 11.72 13.06 -2.39
N PRO A 148 11.81 14.30 -2.91
CA PRO A 148 12.39 15.41 -2.17
C PRO A 148 11.59 15.64 -0.88
N GLY A 149 12.29 15.76 0.25
CA GLY A 149 11.66 15.93 1.56
C GLY A 149 11.52 14.65 2.38
N LEU A 150 11.92 13.49 1.84
CA LEU A 150 12.21 12.29 2.64
C LEU A 150 13.68 12.26 3.03
N MET A 151 13.98 11.89 4.27
CA MET A 151 15.36 11.52 4.64
C MET A 151 15.67 10.11 4.09
N ALA A 152 16.96 9.80 3.97
CA ALA A 152 17.37 8.42 3.80
C ALA A 152 16.79 7.56 4.94
N ASP A 153 16.36 6.35 4.60
CA ASP A 153 15.74 5.39 5.52
C ASP A 153 14.43 5.88 6.18
N THR A 154 13.77 6.92 5.65
CA THR A 154 12.42 7.29 6.07
C THR A 154 11.45 6.12 5.84
N LEU A 155 11.49 5.49 4.66
CA LEU A 155 10.70 4.30 4.36
C LEU A 155 11.53 3.04 4.63
N GLU A 156 11.05 2.17 5.53
CA GLU A 156 11.69 0.91 5.90
C GLU A 156 10.76 -0.26 5.59
N ILE A 157 11.30 -1.40 5.16
CA ILE A 157 10.48 -2.62 4.93
C ILE A 157 10.51 -3.52 6.16
N SER A 158 9.34 -4.01 6.56
CA SER A 158 9.17 -5.10 7.53
C SER A 158 8.36 -6.27 6.97
N GLY A 159 8.47 -7.43 7.62
CA GLY A 159 7.71 -8.63 7.28
C GLY A 159 8.31 -9.46 6.13
N MET A 160 7.52 -10.43 5.66
CA MET A 160 7.89 -11.33 4.57
C MET A 160 7.29 -10.87 3.24
N TYR A 161 8.13 -10.66 2.24
CA TYR A 161 7.75 -10.38 0.85
C TYR A 161 8.56 -11.26 -0.11
N ASP A 162 8.04 -11.46 -1.31
CA ASP A 162 8.76 -12.17 -2.36
C ASP A 162 9.96 -11.33 -2.81
N ARG A 163 11.16 -11.76 -2.39
CA ARG A 163 12.42 -11.06 -2.67
C ARG A 163 12.90 -11.18 -4.11
N LYS A 164 12.26 -12.02 -4.93
CA LYS A 164 12.69 -12.33 -6.30
C LYS A 164 11.74 -11.79 -7.36
N ALA A 165 10.51 -11.44 -7.00
CA ALA A 165 9.58 -10.81 -7.92
C ALA A 165 10.09 -9.43 -8.34
N VAL A 166 10.17 -9.22 -9.65
CA VAL A 166 10.58 -7.96 -10.27
C VAL A 166 9.34 -7.25 -10.80
N TYR A 167 9.26 -5.95 -10.54
CA TYR A 167 8.17 -5.07 -10.91
C TYR A 167 8.70 -3.94 -11.77
N ARG A 168 7.87 -3.46 -12.67
CA ARG A 168 8.17 -2.28 -13.49
C ARG A 168 7.04 -1.27 -13.41
N LEU A 169 7.37 -0.02 -13.07
CA LEU A 169 6.41 1.08 -12.96
C LEU A 169 6.93 2.27 -13.76
N ASP A 170 6.03 2.92 -14.49
CA ASP A 170 6.34 4.09 -15.31
C ASP A 170 5.47 5.28 -14.89
N PHE A 171 6.10 6.27 -14.25
CA PHE A 171 5.46 7.48 -13.75
C PHE A 171 5.65 8.61 -14.75
N LYS A 172 4.65 8.84 -15.59
CA LYS A 172 4.69 9.87 -16.65
C LYS A 172 4.56 11.30 -16.13
N SER A 173 4.03 11.47 -14.93
CA SER A 173 3.84 12.74 -14.24
C SER A 173 4.39 12.64 -12.82
N GLU A 174 4.45 13.77 -12.13
CA GLU A 174 4.66 13.76 -10.68
C GLU A 174 3.55 12.95 -10.01
N VAL A 175 3.97 12.15 -9.02
CA VAL A 175 3.07 11.31 -8.21
C VAL A 175 3.51 11.34 -6.75
N ARG A 176 2.57 11.16 -5.83
CA ARG A 176 2.91 10.99 -4.41
C ARG A 176 3.47 9.60 -4.14
N VAL A 177 4.26 9.44 -3.08
CA VAL A 177 4.72 8.11 -2.61
C VAL A 177 3.53 7.16 -2.42
N ARG A 178 2.42 7.64 -1.85
CA ARG A 178 1.16 6.88 -1.71
C ARG A 178 0.63 6.36 -3.05
N GLU A 179 0.67 7.18 -4.10
CA GLU A 179 0.20 6.82 -5.43
C GLU A 179 1.14 5.81 -6.10
N ALA A 180 2.45 5.95 -5.89
CA ALA A 180 3.44 4.99 -6.36
C ALA A 180 3.25 3.61 -5.70
N LEU A 181 3.02 3.57 -4.38
CA LEU A 181 2.65 2.35 -3.65
C LEU A 181 1.32 1.76 -4.15
N SER A 182 0.33 2.62 -4.41
CA SER A 182 -0.99 2.22 -4.94
C SER A 182 -0.88 1.64 -6.35
N ALA A 183 0.04 2.13 -7.19
CA ALA A 183 0.30 1.56 -8.51
C ALA A 183 0.86 0.13 -8.42
N LEU A 184 1.72 -0.15 -7.43
CA LEU A 184 2.21 -1.52 -7.17
C LEU A 184 1.06 -2.47 -6.79
N THR A 185 0.11 -2.01 -5.97
CA THR A 185 -1.10 -2.77 -5.64
C THR A 185 -1.98 -3.00 -6.86
N ARG A 186 -2.22 -1.95 -7.64
CA ARG A 186 -3.09 -1.96 -8.82
C ARG A 186 -2.58 -2.91 -9.90
N ASP A 187 -1.30 -2.79 -10.24
CA ASP A 187 -0.71 -3.43 -11.40
C ASP A 187 -0.21 -4.85 -11.09
N TYR A 188 0.11 -5.14 -9.82
CA TYR A 188 0.75 -6.41 -9.42
C TYR A 188 0.08 -7.12 -8.22
N GLY A 189 -0.98 -6.57 -7.64
CA GLY A 189 -1.65 -7.15 -6.48
C GLY A 189 -0.83 -7.11 -5.18
N VAL A 190 0.23 -6.29 -5.14
CA VAL A 190 1.09 -6.14 -3.95
C VAL A 190 0.48 -5.13 -2.99
N ARG A 191 -0.16 -5.61 -1.93
CA ARG A 191 -0.80 -4.78 -0.91
C ARG A 191 0.22 -4.26 0.08
N TRP A 192 0.00 -3.07 0.62
CA TRP A 192 0.88 -2.44 1.60
C TRP A 192 0.12 -1.99 2.85
N ASN A 193 0.81 -2.04 3.98
CA ASN A 193 0.40 -1.47 5.26
C ASN A 193 1.55 -0.61 5.76
N ALA A 194 1.29 0.67 5.96
CA ALA A 194 2.24 1.65 6.45
C ALA A 194 1.96 1.95 7.92
N THR A 195 2.95 1.73 8.79
CA THR A 195 2.95 2.28 10.14
C THR A 195 3.78 3.56 10.15
N ILE A 196 3.12 4.70 10.28
CA ILE A 196 3.70 6.04 10.25
C ILE A 196 3.96 6.48 11.69
N ARG A 197 5.24 6.69 12.00
CA ARG A 197 5.72 7.23 13.27
C ARG A 197 5.84 8.74 13.12
N ASP A 198 5.05 9.43 13.91
CA ASP A 198 5.13 10.87 14.04
C ASP A 198 6.35 11.21 14.91
N GLU A 199 7.49 11.37 14.26
CA GLU A 199 8.73 11.86 14.89
C GLU A 199 8.83 13.40 14.78
N GLY A 200 7.69 14.10 14.85
CA GLY A 200 7.53 15.43 15.45
C GLY A 200 8.40 16.61 14.99
N ALA A 201 9.25 16.53 13.98
CA ALA A 201 10.10 17.65 13.56
C ALA A 201 10.19 17.78 12.04
N LEU A 202 9.73 18.91 11.52
CA LEU A 202 10.26 19.43 10.26
C LEU A 202 11.67 19.92 10.56
N VAL A 203 12.67 19.26 9.97
CA VAL A 203 14.06 19.68 10.10
C VAL A 203 14.43 20.50 8.88
N GLN A 204 14.92 21.72 9.11
CA GLN A 204 15.53 22.51 8.06
C GLN A 204 16.93 21.97 7.78
N VAL A 205 17.12 21.40 6.58
CA VAL A 205 18.43 20.95 6.13
C VAL A 205 19.04 22.06 5.27
N PRO A 206 20.25 22.56 5.60
CA PRO A 206 20.95 23.51 4.76
C PRO A 206 21.35 22.86 3.43
N GLY A 207 20.95 23.44 2.29
CA GLY A 207 21.48 23.04 0.98
C GLY A 207 20.47 22.63 -0.09
N GLY A 208 19.30 23.28 -0.18
CA GLY A 208 18.55 23.27 -1.44
C GLY A 208 19.43 23.78 -2.59
N THR A 209 19.20 23.30 -3.81
CA THR A 209 19.93 23.72 -5.04
C THR A 209 19.89 25.22 -5.32
N ASP A 210 19.07 25.97 -4.58
CA ASP A 210 18.84 27.40 -4.62
C ASP A 210 19.32 28.15 -3.35
N GLY A 211 20.04 27.48 -2.44
CA GLY A 211 20.54 28.07 -1.20
C GLY A 211 19.49 28.28 -0.11
N LYS A 212 18.25 27.80 -0.31
CA LYS A 212 17.20 27.86 0.71
C LYS A 212 17.22 26.60 1.60
N PRO A 213 16.88 26.71 2.88
CA PRO A 213 16.65 25.55 3.73
C PRO A 213 15.52 24.70 3.15
N THR A 214 15.76 23.40 3.00
CA THR A 214 14.70 22.46 2.62
C THR A 214 14.09 21.90 3.90
N GLU A 215 12.78 21.98 4.04
CA GLU A 215 12.08 21.28 5.11
C GLU A 215 12.03 19.80 4.79
N VAL A 216 12.54 18.99 5.71
CA VAL A 216 12.60 17.54 5.56
C VAL A 216 11.77 16.89 6.66
N ARG A 217 10.95 15.90 6.27
CA ARG A 217 10.10 15.13 7.16
C ARG A 217 10.94 14.06 7.86
N THR A 218 11.00 14.08 9.19
CA THR A 218 11.71 13.08 10.01
C THR A 218 10.87 11.86 10.36
N GLY A 219 9.57 11.87 10.04
CA GLY A 219 8.69 10.74 10.32
C GLY A 219 9.24 9.46 9.67
N ARG A 220 9.21 8.35 10.41
CA ARG A 220 9.56 7.03 9.88
C ARG A 220 8.32 6.27 9.46
N VAL A 221 8.39 5.60 8.32
CA VAL A 221 7.32 4.72 7.84
C VAL A 221 7.84 3.30 7.74
N THR A 222 7.25 2.42 8.54
CA THR A 222 7.46 0.98 8.38
C THR A 222 6.41 0.43 7.42
N LEU A 223 6.85 -0.02 6.25
CA LEU A 223 6.03 -0.64 5.21
C LEU A 223 6.05 -2.16 5.37
N MET A 224 4.88 -2.78 5.43
CA MET A 224 4.71 -4.22 5.33
C MET A 224 3.97 -4.56 4.04
N PHE A 225 4.52 -5.49 3.26
CA PHE A 225 3.95 -5.90 1.99
C PHE A 225 3.35 -7.30 2.08
N SER A 226 2.25 -7.51 1.36
CA SER A 226 1.65 -8.83 1.20
C SER A 226 1.17 -9.00 -0.24
N ARG A 227 1.18 -10.24 -0.74
CA ARG A 227 0.70 -10.54 -2.09
C ARG A 227 -0.76 -10.99 -2.03
N GLY A 228 -1.60 -10.37 -2.84
CA GLY A 228 -2.96 -10.80 -3.13
C GLY A 228 -3.15 -11.10 -4.61
N PRO A 229 -4.35 -11.57 -5.00
CA PRO A 229 -4.75 -11.53 -6.40
C PRO A 229 -4.77 -10.08 -6.92
N VAL A 230 -4.67 -9.91 -8.24
CA VAL A 230 -4.89 -8.61 -8.89
C VAL A 230 -6.29 -8.12 -8.48
N PRO A 231 -6.41 -6.90 -7.93
CA PRO A 231 -7.66 -6.48 -7.32
C PRO A 231 -8.68 -6.00 -8.36
N LEU A 232 -9.95 -6.08 -7.98
CA LEU A 232 -10.99 -5.26 -8.57
C LEU A 232 -10.74 -3.79 -8.20
N LEU A 233 -10.71 -2.90 -9.20
CA LEU A 233 -10.46 -1.48 -9.00
C LEU A 233 -11.76 -0.70 -8.86
N VAL A 234 -11.78 0.31 -7.98
CA VAL A 234 -12.97 1.09 -7.64
C VAL A 234 -12.78 2.60 -7.78
N ARG A 235 -13.87 3.34 -8.08
CA ARG A 235 -13.91 4.82 -8.06
C ARG A 235 -15.11 5.36 -7.29
#